data_AF-A0A9D1NAI3-F1
#
_entry.id   AF-A0A9D1NAI3-F1
#
_cell.length_a   1.000
_cell.length_b   1.000
_cell.length_c   1.000
_cell.angle_alpha   90.00
_cell.angle_beta   90.00
_cell.angle_gamma   90.00
#
_symmetry.space_group_name_H-M   'P 1'
#
loop_
_entity.id
_entity.type
_entity.pdbx_description
1 polymer ?
#
loop_
_entity_poly.entity_id
_entity_poly.type
_entity_poly.pdbx_seq_one_letter_code
_entity_poly.pdbx_strand_id
1 'polypeptide(L)'
;MRSFTGRVIKGVASRFKVATATGAVNCLARGKLKAGGDILVGDEVEVVRDRDVFVIERVLPRKNSLIRPYVANIDMCLITLAPVPEPDYLLADKIIVNCLAENIAPVLVANKCDIERV
;
A
#
# COMPACT_ATOMS: atom_id res chain seq x y z
N MET A 1 -28.01 4.65 -5.37
CA MET A 1 -26.86 4.14 -6.14
C MET A 1 -26.31 2.93 -5.40
N ARG A 2 -25.95 1.84 -6.09
CA ARG A 2 -25.26 0.71 -5.43
C ARG A 2 -23.80 1.09 -5.25
N SER A 3 -23.33 1.16 -4.01
CA SER A 3 -21.90 1.26 -3.68
C SER A 3 -21.33 -0.13 -3.39
N PHE A 4 -20.02 -0.27 -3.56
CA PHE A 4 -19.27 -1.45 -3.15
C PHE A 4 -17.89 -1.03 -2.65
N THR A 5 -17.25 -1.90 -1.89
CA THR A 5 -15.90 -1.66 -1.36
C THR A 5 -14.84 -2.36 -2.19
N GLY A 6 -13.63 -1.83 -2.12
CA GLY A 6 -12.46 -2.46 -2.70
C GLY A 6 -11.17 -1.82 -2.22
N ARG A 7 -10.04 -2.36 -2.66
CA ARG A 7 -8.70 -1.89 -2.30
C ARG A 7 -8.00 -1.25 -3.49
N VAL A 8 -7.43 -0.07 -3.30
CA VAL A 8 -6.61 0.59 -4.33
C VAL A 8 -5.33 -0.22 -4.53
N ILE A 9 -5.13 -0.76 -5.73
CA ILE A 9 -3.94 -1.54 -6.09
C ILE A 9 -3.00 -0.81 -7.05
N LYS A 10 -3.46 0.30 -7.63
CA LYS A 10 -2.66 1.18 -8.48
C LYS A 10 -3.27 2.58 -8.50
N GLY A 11 -2.44 3.61 -8.45
CA GLY A 11 -2.83 5.01 -8.68
C GLY A 11 -1.90 5.67 -9.68
N VAL A 12 -2.45 6.39 -10.65
CA VAL A 12 -1.71 7.27 -11.57
C VAL A 12 -2.52 8.55 -11.75
N ALA A 13 -2.00 9.67 -11.25
CA ALA A 13 -2.72 10.94 -11.18
C ALA A 13 -4.11 10.78 -10.52
N SER A 14 -5.20 11.04 -11.25
CA SER A 14 -6.58 10.89 -10.73
C SER A 14 -7.26 9.57 -11.15
N ARG A 15 -6.49 8.59 -11.64
CA ARG A 15 -6.99 7.28 -12.09
C ARG A 15 -6.47 6.19 -11.17
N PHE A 16 -7.39 5.40 -10.64
CA PHE A 16 -7.10 4.35 -9.68
C PHE A 16 -7.61 3.01 -10.22
N LYS A 17 -6.87 1.94 -9.95
CA LYS A 17 -7.35 0.58 -10.15
C LYS A 17 -7.71 0.03 -8.78
N VAL A 18 -8.95 -0.38 -8.61
CA VAL A 18 -9.51 -0.87 -7.34
C VAL A 18 -9.81 -2.36 -7.49
N ALA A 19 -9.18 -3.19 -6.67
CA ALA A 19 -9.49 -4.61 -6.55
C ALA A 19 -10.77 -4.80 -5.73
N THR A 20 -11.73 -5.54 -6.27
CA THR A 20 -13.00 -5.87 -5.62
C THR A 20 -13.16 -7.39 -5.58
N ALA A 21 -14.22 -7.87 -4.91
CA ALA A 21 -14.53 -9.30 -4.84
C ALA A 21 -14.75 -9.96 -6.23
N THR A 22 -15.13 -9.20 -7.25
CA THR A 22 -15.44 -9.73 -8.60
C THR A 22 -14.38 -9.39 -9.65
N GLY A 23 -13.29 -8.74 -9.23
CA GLY A 23 -12.21 -8.32 -10.13
C GLY A 23 -11.82 -6.85 -9.96
N ALA A 24 -10.84 -6.41 -10.73
CA ALA A 24 -10.31 -5.07 -10.64
C ALA A 24 -11.01 -4.11 -11.61
N VAL A 25 -11.43 -2.94 -11.12
CA VAL A 25 -12.12 -1.91 -11.90
C VAL A 25 -11.31 -0.60 -11.94
N ASN A 26 -11.49 0.19 -12.99
CA ASN A 26 -10.89 1.52 -13.09
C ASN A 26 -11.82 2.56 -12.48
N CYS A 27 -11.30 3.34 -11.55
CA CYS A 27 -12.03 4.37 -10.82
C CYS A 27 -11.37 5.74 -10.98
N LEU A 28 -12.18 6.79 -10.92
CA LEU A 28 -11.72 8.18 -10.80
C LEU A 28 -11.91 8.68 -9.37
N ALA A 29 -11.09 9.62 -8.92
CA ALA A 29 -11.33 10.33 -7.67
C ALA A 29 -12.38 11.44 -7.85
N ARG A 30 -13.34 11.54 -6.92
CA ARG A 30 -14.28 12.67 -6.87
C ARG A 30 -13.56 13.94 -6.42
N GLY A 31 -13.89 15.10 -7.02
CA GLY A 31 -13.13 16.34 -6.84
C GLY A 31 -12.88 16.80 -5.39
N LYS A 32 -13.79 16.50 -4.45
CA LYS A 32 -13.61 16.83 -3.02
C LYS A 32 -12.56 15.98 -2.29
N LEU A 33 -12.29 14.75 -2.77
CA LEU A 33 -11.22 13.90 -2.22
C LEU A 33 -9.82 14.41 -2.58
N LYS A 34 -9.69 15.27 -3.60
CA LYS A 34 -8.40 15.89 -3.95
C LYS A 34 -7.92 16.93 -2.93
N ALA A 35 -8.81 17.42 -2.06
CA ALA A 35 -8.52 18.52 -1.14
C ALA A 35 -8.33 18.08 0.32
N GLY A 36 -8.71 16.85 0.69
CA GLY A 36 -8.77 16.39 2.08
C GLY A 36 -7.86 15.22 2.46
N GLY A 37 -7.20 14.58 1.49
CA GLY A 37 -6.25 13.49 1.75
C GLY A 37 -5.94 12.69 0.49
N ASP A 38 -4.67 12.42 0.23
CA ASP A 38 -4.24 11.63 -0.93
C ASP A 38 -4.80 10.20 -0.85
N ILE A 39 -5.40 9.72 -1.95
CA ILE A 39 -5.75 8.31 -2.11
C ILE A 39 -4.45 7.54 -2.36
N LEU A 40 -4.12 6.63 -1.46
CA LEU A 40 -2.90 5.84 -1.49
C LEU A 40 -3.17 4.45 -2.05
N VAL A 41 -2.12 3.82 -2.59
CA VAL A 41 -2.15 2.37 -2.80
C VAL A 41 -2.33 1.69 -1.44
N GLY A 42 -3.14 0.64 -1.39
CA GLY A 42 -3.51 -0.05 -0.15
C GLY A 42 -4.74 0.54 0.56
N ASP A 43 -5.21 1.73 0.19
CA ASP A 43 -6.45 2.28 0.74
C ASP A 43 -7.65 1.36 0.45
N GLU A 44 -8.47 1.15 1.48
CA GLU A 44 -9.80 0.62 1.30
C GLU A 44 -10.75 1.77 0.97
N VAL A 45 -11.56 1.60 -0.07
CA VAL A 45 -12.38 2.66 -0.64
C VAL A 45 -13.79 2.20 -0.88
N GLU A 46 -14.72 3.13 -0.74
CA GLU A 46 -16.09 2.97 -1.22
C GLU A 46 -16.19 3.55 -2.63
N VAL A 47 -16.71 2.73 -3.55
CA VAL A 47 -16.84 3.03 -4.97
C VAL A 47 -18.31 3.05 -5.32
N VAL A 48 -18.72 4.08 -6.06
CA VAL A 48 -20.06 4.21 -6.64
C VAL A 48 -19.98 4.17 -8.16
N ARG A 49 -20.98 3.55 -8.78
CA ARG A 49 -21.18 3.65 -10.23
C ARG A 49 -21.97 4.92 -10.54
N ASP A 50 -21.36 5.85 -11.26
CA ASP A 50 -21.96 7.07 -11.77
C ASP A 50 -22.03 7.00 -13.30
N ARG A 51 -23.22 6.74 -13.83
CA ARG A 51 -23.46 6.42 -15.25
C ARG A 51 -22.55 5.27 -15.71
N ASP A 52 -21.58 5.57 -16.56
CA ASP A 52 -20.65 4.62 -17.18
C ASP A 52 -19.28 4.58 -16.49
N VAL A 53 -19.11 5.32 -15.40
CA VAL A 53 -17.81 5.47 -14.72
C VAL A 53 -17.91 5.05 -13.25
N PHE A 54 -16.84 4.45 -12.73
CA PHE A 54 -16.70 4.21 -11.30
C PHE A 54 -15.95 5.35 -10.64
N VAL A 55 -16.45 5.80 -9.50
CA VAL A 55 -15.89 6.93 -8.76
C VAL A 55 -15.64 6.50 -7.32
N ILE A 56 -14.43 6.79 -6.83
CA ILE A 56 -14.12 6.67 -5.41
C ILE A 56 -14.85 7.81 -4.70
N GLU A 57 -15.80 7.43 -3.83
CA GLU A 57 -16.60 8.37 -3.05
C GLU A 57 -15.95 8.67 -1.69
N ARG A 58 -15.30 7.67 -1.10
CA ARG A 58 -14.69 7.77 0.23
C ARG A 58 -13.52 6.82 0.39
N VAL A 59 -12.47 7.27 1.09
CA VAL A 59 -11.43 6.42 1.66
C VAL A 59 -11.86 6.00 3.06
N LEU A 60 -11.81 4.71 3.34
CA LEU A 60 -12.15 4.14 4.65
C LEU A 60 -10.99 4.34 5.65
N PRO A 61 -11.24 4.25 6.97
CA PRO A 61 -10.19 4.45 7.97
C PRO A 61 -8.97 3.54 7.74
N ARG A 62 -7.78 4.13 7.84
CA ARG A 62 -6.51 3.41 7.70
C ARG A 62 -6.10 2.81 9.04
N LYS A 63 -5.52 1.61 9.01
CA LYS A 63 -4.82 1.07 10.19
C LYS A 63 -3.39 1.62 10.33
N ASN A 64 -2.76 1.99 9.21
CA ASN A 64 -1.44 2.60 9.14
C ASN A 64 -1.20 3.25 7.76
N SER A 65 -0.16 4.06 7.65
CA SER A 65 0.26 4.65 6.37
C SER A 65 1.73 5.04 6.37
N LEU A 66 2.43 4.78 5.26
CA LEU A 66 3.79 5.22 5.04
C LEU A 66 3.85 6.42 4.09
N ILE A 67 4.79 7.33 4.33
CA ILE A 67 5.13 8.42 3.40
C ILE A 67 6.11 7.98 2.32
N ARG A 68 6.89 6.92 2.57
CA ARG A 68 7.87 6.35 1.62
C ARG A 68 7.98 4.83 1.81
N PRO A 69 7.50 4.02 0.85
CA PRO A 69 6.63 4.43 -0.26
C PRO A 69 5.28 4.97 0.22
N TYR A 70 4.57 5.71 -0.63
CA TYR A 70 3.22 6.21 -0.34
C TYR A 70 2.19 5.07 -0.41
N VAL A 71 1.98 4.37 0.71
CA VAL A 71 1.11 3.18 0.80
C VAL A 71 0.45 3.10 2.17
N ALA A 72 -0.79 2.59 2.23
CA ALA A 72 -1.56 2.42 3.44
C ALA A 72 -1.94 0.95 3.69
N ASN A 73 -2.39 0.67 4.91
CA ASN A 73 -2.95 -0.62 5.33
C ASN A 73 -2.01 -1.81 5.11
N ILE A 74 -0.73 -1.62 5.40
CA ILE A 74 0.29 -2.65 5.30
C ILE A 74 0.16 -3.62 6.47
N ASP A 75 0.19 -4.92 6.19
CA ASP A 75 0.24 -5.97 7.21
C ASP A 75 1.67 -6.22 7.70
N MET A 76 2.61 -6.34 6.76
CA MET A 76 3.96 -6.83 7.01
C MET A 76 4.98 -6.15 6.10
N CYS A 77 6.20 -5.95 6.61
CA CYS A 77 7.37 -5.55 5.84
C CYS A 77 8.41 -6.68 5.84
N LEU A 78 8.75 -7.18 4.65
CA LEU A 78 9.78 -8.20 4.47
C LEU A 78 11.14 -7.52 4.27
N ILE A 79 11.97 -7.50 5.31
CA ILE A 79 13.29 -6.89 5.32
C ILE A 79 14.30 -7.95 4.89
N THR A 80 14.78 -7.84 3.66
CA THR A 80 15.66 -8.84 3.06
C THR A 80 17.13 -8.50 3.32
N LEU A 81 17.84 -9.42 3.97
CA LEU A 81 19.28 -9.34 4.23
C LEU A 81 19.99 -10.41 3.42
N ALA A 82 21.15 -10.09 2.86
CA ALA A 82 21.95 -11.04 2.08
C ALA A 82 23.44 -10.86 2.42
N PRO A 83 24.29 -11.89 2.25
CA PRO A 83 25.74 -11.76 2.45
C PRO A 83 26.42 -10.87 1.41
N VAL A 84 25.86 -10.77 0.20
CA VAL A 84 26.42 -9.97 -0.91
C VAL A 84 25.31 -9.16 -1.62
N PRO A 85 25.39 -7.82 -1.67
CA PRO A 85 26.32 -6.99 -0.90
C PRO A 85 26.11 -7.20 0.61
N GLU A 86 27.13 -6.88 1.41
CA GLU A 86 26.99 -6.95 2.87
C GLU A 86 25.81 -6.08 3.33
N PRO A 87 24.99 -6.58 4.28
CA PRO A 87 23.80 -5.88 4.70
C PRO A 87 24.16 -4.71 5.61
N ASP A 88 23.52 -3.56 5.39
CA ASP A 88 23.56 -2.43 6.33
C ASP A 88 22.58 -2.71 7.48
N TYR A 89 23.11 -3.21 8.60
CA TYR A 89 22.31 -3.52 9.78
C TYR A 89 21.70 -2.28 10.43
N LEU A 90 22.36 -1.11 10.35
CA LEU A 90 21.80 0.12 10.89
C LEU A 90 20.57 0.56 10.09
N LEU A 91 20.60 0.39 8.77
CA LEU A 91 19.43 0.60 7.92
C LEU A 91 18.32 -0.39 8.26
N ALA A 92 18.65 -1.67 8.45
CA ALA A 92 17.67 -2.69 8.86
C ALA A 92 16.96 -2.31 10.17
N ASP A 93 17.72 -1.90 11.20
CA ASP A 93 17.16 -1.46 12.48
C ASP A 93 16.24 -0.26 12.33
N LYS A 94 16.62 0.74 11.53
CA LYS A 94 15.76 1.90 11.23
C LYS A 94 14.45 1.48 10.57
N ILE A 95 14.49 0.51 9.64
CA ILE A 95 13.28 0.00 8.99
C ILE A 95 12.40 -0.73 10.02
N ILE A 96 12.99 -1.56 10.89
CA ILE A 96 12.27 -2.27 11.96
C ILE A 96 11.55 -1.28 12.87
N VAL A 97 12.25 -0.25 13.36
CA VAL A 97 11.67 0.76 14.26
C VAL A 97 10.52 1.49 13.60
N ASN A 98 10.65 1.88 12.33
CA ASN A 98 9.57 2.54 11.59
C ASN A 98 8.37 1.60 11.38
N CYS A 99 8.60 0.32 11.09
CA CYS A 99 7.51 -0.66 10.97
C CYS A 99 6.72 -0.76 12.28
N LEU A 100 7.43 -0.90 13.41
CA LEU A 100 6.79 -1.00 14.72
C LEU A 100 6.03 0.28 15.10
N ALA A 101 6.59 1.46 14.82
CA ALA A 101 5.92 2.74 15.06
C ALA A 101 4.60 2.88 14.27
N GLU A 102 4.54 2.31 13.07
CA GLU A 102 3.37 2.32 12.18
C GLU A 102 2.50 1.06 12.31
N ASN A 103 2.68 0.24 13.36
CA ASN A 103 1.92 -1.01 13.55
C ASN A 103 1.99 -1.96 12.33
N ILE A 104 3.17 -2.08 11.72
CA ILE A 104 3.48 -3.01 10.63
C ILE A 104 4.38 -4.11 11.19
N ALA A 105 4.09 -5.37 10.91
CA ALA A 105 4.93 -6.49 11.36
C ALA A 105 6.24 -6.56 10.54
N PRO A 106 7.44 -6.32 11.13
CA PRO A 106 8.69 -6.55 10.41
C PRO A 106 9.04 -8.05 10.41
N VAL A 107 9.50 -8.55 9.27
CA VAL A 107 10.00 -9.93 9.12
C VAL A 107 11.36 -9.90 8.44
N LEU A 108 12.38 -10.43 9.10
CA LEU A 108 13.70 -10.59 8.53
C LEU A 108 13.72 -11.80 7.59
N VAL A 109 14.22 -11.59 6.38
CA VAL A 109 14.38 -12.64 5.35
C VAL A 109 15.86 -12.75 5.02
N ALA A 110 16.46 -13.89 5.38
CA ALA A 110 17.81 -14.24 4.92
C ALA A 110 17.74 -14.71 3.47
N ASN A 111 18.48 -14.07 2.58
CA ASN A 111 18.53 -14.37 1.15
C ASN A 111 19.97 -14.67 0.69
N LYS A 112 20.10 -15.25 -0.52
CA LYS A 112 21.36 -15.72 -1.12
C LYS A 112 22.13 -16.68 -0.23
N CYS A 113 21.42 -17.59 0.42
CA CYS A 113 21.98 -18.61 1.30
C CYS A 113 22.82 -19.65 0.56
N ASP A 114 22.76 -19.66 -0.78
CA ASP A 114 23.58 -20.45 -1.68
C ASP A 114 25.03 -19.94 -1.81
N ILE A 115 25.28 -18.69 -1.43
CA ILE A 115 26.63 -18.10 -1.49
C ILE A 115 27.42 -18.54 -0.24
N GLU A 116 28.40 -19.40 -0.45
CA GLU A 116 29.42 -19.70 0.57
C GLU A 116 30.27 -18.45 0.82
N ARG A 117 30.53 -18.12 2.09
CA ARG A 117 31.49 -17.06 2.44
C ARG A 117 32.88 -17.51 2.00
N VAL A 118 33.41 -16.90 0.94
CA VAL A 118 34.82 -17.00 0.54
C VAL A 118 35.68 -16.15 1.46
#